data_AF-A0A5B1RAK1-F1
#
_entry.id   AF-A0A5B1RAK1-F1
#
_cell.length_a   1.000
_cell.length_b   1.000
_cell.length_c   1.000
_cell.angle_alpha   90.00
_cell.angle_beta   90.00
_cell.angle_gamma   90.00
#
_symmetry.space_group_name_H-M   'P 1'
#
loop_
_entity.id
_entity.type
_entity.pdbx_description
1 polymer ?
#
loop_
_entity_poly.entity_id
_entity_poly.type
_entity_poly.pdbx_seq_one_letter_code
_entity_poly.pdbx_strand_id
1 'polypeptide(L)'
;MSITIGSLSRSNDGRVYRPVKDSEETRTLQIGDVVESRWGHIFEWDSSCVSEEVVQRWRQEGDRKCDEALKTLAPDPSTHAGKDLLAALEKHDEARDPSGFDPALCFLDAIYERPPDDLCMTEQEYRTATNFFLDYAIQIAQALLYYSLAGGFASPRIVRTLHAVSYLVPHGQTRGEMAGGLPPVPAPFSKIHDDRTFIRLMETFQFILDVMGCTLTPVKDKQRPTEHGLARILPDGEGWKAAVRVRMLHGVARHRVQERFEKDEAQGVDFVPINQEDMSATLGAFSTIPLWCLARFNLLASPEQASAYVALWRHIGFYLGVSPAILRKYFATPQTSSKYLASAAIHLFSAQPSITSSMELLPPTLPILHAMSDRPPLRTTFAFNSALARFLLGPSLSSHLGIPQTKLTMYLKLHAALIGQRVPLWFLRWYPRQAWVAKRRAVIREGLVRITYWNLGMRKTSFRPRTEYSGVGKEEGGDIAAGSEEEAKIVFDAESGKMLVRNMREVWAEMVTVLISVSVGAAYILWIILKTAFK
;
A
#
# COMPACT_ATOMS: atom_id res chain seq x y z
N MET A 1 0.22 -21.19 -20.25
CA MET A 1 0.80 -19.84 -20.25
C MET A 1 1.34 -19.55 -18.87
N SER A 2 2.67 -19.60 -18.70
CA SER A 2 3.35 -19.36 -17.42
C SER A 2 3.30 -17.86 -17.08
N ILE A 3 2.67 -17.53 -15.96
CA ILE A 3 2.50 -16.15 -15.47
C ILE A 3 3.85 -15.66 -14.96
N THR A 4 4.29 -14.52 -15.48
CA THR A 4 5.63 -13.95 -15.30
C THR A 4 5.67 -13.02 -14.08
N ILE A 5 6.69 -13.18 -13.23
CA ILE A 5 7.00 -12.26 -12.14
C ILE A 5 8.39 -11.69 -12.42
N GLY A 6 8.52 -10.37 -12.60
CA GLY A 6 9.70 -9.80 -13.25
C GLY A 6 9.67 -10.06 -14.76
N SER A 7 10.40 -9.29 -15.55
CA SER A 7 10.20 -9.16 -17.00
C SER A 7 10.55 -10.38 -17.87
N LEU A 8 10.81 -11.56 -17.30
CA LEU A 8 11.26 -12.73 -18.05
C LEU A 8 10.56 -14.01 -17.56
N SER A 9 9.95 -14.75 -18.50
CA SER A 9 9.65 -16.17 -18.29
C SER A 9 10.96 -16.93 -18.41
N ARG A 10 11.09 -18.13 -17.82
CA ARG A 10 12.17 -19.05 -18.20
C ARG A 10 12.09 -19.25 -19.70
N SER A 11 12.98 -18.56 -20.42
CA SER A 11 13.11 -18.68 -21.86
C SER A 11 14.13 -19.78 -22.11
N ASN A 12 13.89 -20.61 -23.13
CA ASN A 12 14.89 -21.55 -23.65
C ASN A 12 15.94 -20.79 -24.49
N ASP A 13 16.41 -19.63 -24.01
CA ASP A 13 17.35 -18.74 -24.70
C ASP A 13 18.82 -19.09 -24.40
N GLY A 14 19.07 -20.20 -23.70
CA GLY A 14 20.41 -20.68 -23.36
C GLY A 14 21.12 -19.88 -22.27
N ARG A 15 20.47 -18.89 -21.64
CA ARG A 15 21.05 -18.13 -20.52
C ARG A 15 21.13 -18.99 -19.26
N VAL A 16 22.20 -18.82 -18.51
CA VAL A 16 22.40 -19.47 -17.21
C VAL A 16 21.68 -18.65 -16.13
N TYR A 17 20.69 -19.27 -15.48
CA TYR A 17 19.95 -18.68 -14.38
C TYR A 17 20.68 -18.97 -13.06
N ARG A 18 21.09 -17.94 -12.33
CA ARG A 18 21.69 -18.06 -11.01
C ARG A 18 20.60 -18.03 -9.94
N PRO A 19 20.33 -19.15 -9.23
CA PRO A 19 19.37 -19.13 -8.15
C PRO A 19 19.93 -18.32 -6.98
N VAL A 20 19.13 -17.37 -6.46
CA VAL A 20 19.49 -16.56 -5.29
C VAL A 20 18.45 -16.76 -4.20
N LYS A 21 18.88 -17.32 -3.08
CA LYS A 21 17.99 -17.68 -1.95
C LYS A 21 18.06 -16.70 -0.80
N ASP A 22 19.25 -16.19 -0.52
CA ASP A 22 19.55 -15.37 0.64
C ASP A 22 20.36 -14.12 0.27
N SER A 23 20.32 -13.15 1.16
CA SER A 23 20.93 -11.82 1.03
C SER A 23 22.42 -11.89 0.68
N GLU A 24 23.17 -12.78 1.33
CA GLU A 24 24.63 -12.92 1.18
C GLU A 24 25.06 -13.35 -0.22
N GLU A 25 24.22 -14.13 -0.92
CA GLU A 25 24.54 -14.59 -2.26
C GLU A 25 24.61 -13.42 -3.27
N THR A 26 23.94 -12.29 -2.97
CA THR A 26 23.97 -11.10 -3.83
C THR A 26 25.35 -10.43 -3.90
N ARG A 27 26.23 -10.65 -2.92
CA ARG A 27 27.60 -10.10 -2.92
C ARG A 27 28.46 -10.62 -4.07
N THR A 28 28.13 -11.82 -4.56
CA THR A 28 28.89 -12.51 -5.61
C THR A 28 28.36 -12.25 -7.02
N LEU A 29 27.24 -11.53 -7.15
CA LEU A 29 26.60 -11.25 -8.43
C LEU A 29 27.36 -10.18 -9.21
N GLN A 30 27.48 -10.38 -10.51
CA GLN A 30 28.07 -9.44 -11.45
C GLN A 30 26.99 -8.82 -12.32
N ILE A 31 27.26 -7.62 -12.85
CA ILE A 31 26.36 -6.96 -13.79
C ILE A 31 26.18 -7.86 -15.02
N GLY A 32 24.93 -8.10 -15.41
CA GLY A 32 24.55 -8.98 -16.51
C GLY A 32 24.15 -10.40 -16.07
N ASP A 33 24.36 -10.77 -14.79
CA ASP A 33 23.88 -12.06 -14.28
C ASP A 33 22.35 -12.13 -14.31
N VAL A 34 21.80 -13.26 -14.76
CA VAL A 34 20.34 -13.50 -14.71
C VAL A 34 20.01 -14.19 -13.40
N VAL A 35 19.34 -13.47 -12.51
CA VAL A 35 18.96 -13.94 -11.18
C VAL A 35 17.59 -14.57 -11.21
N GLU A 36 17.45 -15.75 -10.59
CA GLU A 36 16.17 -16.35 -10.24
C GLU A 36 16.02 -16.31 -8.71
N SER A 37 15.19 -15.40 -8.20
CA SER A 37 14.98 -15.28 -6.76
C SER A 37 14.16 -16.46 -6.22
N ARG A 38 14.32 -16.76 -4.93
CA ARG A 38 13.51 -17.75 -4.18
C ARG A 38 11.99 -17.62 -4.42
N TRP A 39 11.52 -16.40 -4.68
CA TRP A 39 10.11 -16.07 -4.85
C TRP A 39 9.63 -16.20 -6.31
N GLY A 40 10.50 -16.66 -7.21
CA GLY A 40 10.20 -16.88 -8.63
C GLY A 40 10.31 -15.63 -9.49
N HIS A 41 10.97 -14.58 -9.02
CA HIS A 41 11.27 -13.40 -9.84
C HIS A 41 12.51 -13.66 -10.67
N ILE A 42 12.44 -13.41 -11.98
CA ILE A 42 13.57 -13.52 -12.88
C ILE A 42 13.91 -12.14 -13.44
N PHE A 43 15.16 -11.71 -13.27
CA PHE A 43 15.64 -10.41 -13.73
C PHE A 43 17.15 -10.42 -13.95
N GLU A 44 17.61 -9.51 -14.81
CA GLU A 44 19.05 -9.26 -15.01
C GLU A 44 19.56 -8.29 -13.95
N TRP A 45 20.62 -8.70 -13.25
CA TRP A 45 21.31 -7.93 -12.22
C TRP A 45 22.09 -6.77 -12.85
N ASP A 46 21.77 -5.54 -12.44
CA ASP A 46 22.45 -4.35 -12.90
C ASP A 46 22.46 -3.25 -11.83
N SER A 47 22.85 -2.03 -12.22
CA SER A 47 22.89 -0.87 -11.31
C SER A 47 21.55 -0.47 -10.68
N SER A 48 20.42 -0.97 -11.22
CA SER A 48 19.07 -0.75 -10.69
C SER A 48 18.70 -1.74 -9.59
N CYS A 49 19.52 -2.76 -9.35
CA CYS A 49 19.37 -3.69 -8.23
C CYS A 49 20.04 -3.11 -6.96
N VAL A 50 19.58 -3.56 -5.80
CA VAL A 50 20.21 -3.25 -4.51
C VAL A 50 20.97 -4.48 -4.02
N SER A 51 22.19 -4.29 -3.54
CA SER A 51 23.02 -5.35 -2.96
C SER A 51 22.90 -5.39 -1.44
N GLU A 52 23.38 -6.48 -0.84
CA GLU A 52 23.39 -6.63 0.61
C GLU A 52 24.12 -5.50 1.34
N GLU A 53 25.29 -5.08 0.87
CA GLU A 53 26.10 -4.04 1.53
C GLU A 53 25.37 -2.69 1.56
N VAL A 54 24.55 -2.42 0.54
CA VAL A 54 23.75 -1.20 0.48
C VAL A 54 22.62 -1.27 1.49
N VAL A 55 21.85 -2.38 1.50
CA VAL A 55 20.73 -2.51 2.45
C VAL A 55 21.20 -2.60 3.90
N GLN A 56 22.35 -3.22 4.18
CA GLN A 56 22.92 -3.26 5.54
C GLN A 56 23.19 -1.85 6.08
N ARG A 57 23.69 -0.93 5.25
CA ARG A 57 23.84 0.48 5.65
C ARG A 57 22.50 1.15 5.86
N TRP A 58 21.55 0.96 4.95
CA TRP A 58 20.22 1.54 5.08
C TRP A 58 19.46 1.06 6.31
N ARG A 59 19.71 -0.15 6.81
CA ARG A 59 19.15 -0.66 8.07
C ARG A 59 19.53 0.18 9.29
N GLN A 60 20.64 0.90 9.21
CA GLN A 60 21.14 1.78 10.28
C GLN A 60 20.66 3.24 10.11
N GLU A 61 19.91 3.53 9.05
CA GLU A 61 19.47 4.88 8.71
C GLU A 61 17.95 5.00 8.91
N GLY A 62 17.53 5.76 9.92
CA GLY A 62 16.12 6.14 10.12
C GLY A 62 15.75 7.44 9.41
N ASP A 63 14.99 8.30 10.09
CA ASP A 63 14.71 9.67 9.68
C ASP A 63 15.00 10.64 10.82
N ARG A 64 16.29 10.96 10.94
CA ARG A 64 16.85 11.76 12.04
C ARG A 64 16.17 13.13 12.19
N LYS A 65 15.76 13.78 11.08
CA LYS A 65 15.11 15.10 11.16
C LYS A 65 13.77 14.98 11.89
N CYS A 66 12.96 13.99 11.54
CA CYS A 66 11.69 13.74 12.22
C CYS A 66 11.89 13.34 13.69
N ASP A 67 12.93 12.56 13.99
CA ASP A 67 13.14 12.01 15.33
C ASP A 67 13.54 13.06 16.34
N GLU A 68 14.49 13.91 15.98
CA GLU A 68 14.94 14.99 16.84
C GLU A 68 13.83 16.04 17.02
N ALA A 69 13.00 16.27 15.99
CA ALA A 69 11.81 17.10 16.10
C ALA A 69 10.80 16.54 17.10
N LEU A 70 10.50 15.25 17.04
CA LEU A 70 9.57 14.61 17.98
C LEU A 70 10.07 14.67 19.42
N LYS A 71 11.36 14.39 19.66
CA LYS A 71 11.99 14.53 20.97
C LYS A 71 11.89 15.95 21.53
N THR A 72 11.99 16.96 20.65
CA THR A 72 11.88 18.38 21.02
C THR A 72 10.44 18.74 21.40
N LEU A 73 9.45 18.29 20.62
CA LEU A 73 8.03 18.58 20.88
C LEU A 73 7.47 17.86 22.12
N ALA A 74 7.95 16.64 22.37
CA ALA A 74 7.47 15.80 23.46
C ALA A 74 8.54 14.73 23.77
N PRO A 75 9.34 14.93 24.84
CA PRO A 75 10.45 14.02 25.17
C PRO A 75 10.04 12.59 25.56
N ASP A 76 8.77 12.39 25.95
CA ASP A 76 8.24 11.09 26.39
C ASP A 76 7.25 10.54 25.34
N PRO A 77 7.40 9.28 24.87
CA PRO A 77 6.56 8.71 23.82
C PRO A 77 5.07 8.60 24.16
N SER A 78 4.72 8.63 25.45
CA SER A 78 3.33 8.67 25.94
C SER A 78 2.65 10.01 25.66
N THR A 79 3.43 11.10 25.64
CA THR A 79 2.91 12.47 25.51
C THR A 79 2.47 12.83 24.08
N HIS A 80 2.75 11.97 23.09
CA HIS A 80 2.28 12.13 21.72
C HIS A 80 0.86 11.59 21.46
N ALA A 81 0.32 10.79 22.39
CA ALA A 81 -0.96 10.12 22.18
C ALA A 81 -2.10 11.14 21.97
N GLY A 82 -2.93 10.91 20.95
CA GLY A 82 -4.11 11.70 20.62
C GLY A 82 -3.84 13.08 20.00
N LYS A 83 -2.57 13.50 19.83
CA LYS A 83 -2.22 14.84 19.32
C LYS A 83 -2.05 14.85 17.80
N ASP A 84 -2.49 15.94 17.15
CA ASP A 84 -2.10 16.24 15.77
C ASP A 84 -0.70 16.85 15.79
N LEU A 85 0.31 16.03 15.48
CA LEU A 85 1.71 16.42 15.61
C LEU A 85 2.13 17.48 14.59
N LEU A 86 1.48 17.55 13.43
CA LEU A 86 1.73 18.60 12.44
C LEU A 86 1.22 19.95 12.97
N ALA A 87 -0.02 19.98 13.48
CA ALA A 87 -0.56 21.19 14.09
C ALA A 87 0.25 21.62 15.34
N ALA A 88 0.80 20.66 16.09
CA ALA A 88 1.69 20.95 17.21
C ALA A 88 3.02 21.58 16.75
N LEU A 89 3.61 21.11 15.64
CA LEU A 89 4.78 21.73 15.02
C LEU A 89 4.50 23.15 14.53
N GLU A 90 3.38 23.36 13.84
CA GLU A 90 2.99 24.67 13.32
C GLU A 90 2.74 25.66 14.47
N LYS A 91 2.14 25.20 15.56
CA LYS A 91 1.99 26.02 16.77
C LYS A 91 3.32 26.32 17.44
N HIS A 92 4.27 25.38 17.43
CA HIS A 92 5.62 25.59 17.97
C HIS A 92 6.38 26.68 17.21
N ASP A 93 6.10 26.83 15.91
CA ASP A 93 6.66 27.90 15.07
C ASP A 93 6.24 29.31 15.51
N GLU A 94 5.04 29.48 16.10
CA GLU A 94 4.58 30.78 16.61
C GLU A 94 5.48 31.31 17.75
N ALA A 95 6.21 30.42 18.42
CA ALA A 95 7.17 30.74 19.47
C ALA A 95 8.63 30.72 18.98
N ARG A 96 8.88 30.76 17.67
CA ARG A 96 10.22 30.68 17.05
C ARG A 96 11.16 31.75 17.63
N ASP A 97 12.26 31.28 18.23
CA ASP A 97 13.42 32.11 18.56
C ASP A 97 14.33 32.22 17.31
N PRO A 98 14.53 33.42 16.72
CA PRO A 98 15.36 33.61 15.54
C PRO A 98 16.85 33.26 15.73
N SER A 99 17.30 33.11 16.97
CA SER A 99 18.71 32.92 17.33
C SER A 99 19.04 31.50 17.84
N GLY A 100 18.02 30.68 18.09
CA GLY A 100 18.16 29.33 18.64
C GLY A 100 18.16 28.23 17.58
N PHE A 101 19.02 27.21 17.74
CA PHE A 101 18.89 25.97 16.96
C PHE A 101 17.74 25.13 17.52
N ASP A 102 16.70 24.92 16.70
CA ASP A 102 15.54 24.14 17.07
C ASP A 102 15.32 23.00 16.05
N PRO A 103 15.51 21.72 16.46
CA PRO A 103 15.26 20.57 15.60
C PRO A 103 13.82 20.46 15.06
N ALA A 104 12.82 20.89 15.84
CA ALA A 104 11.42 20.87 15.44
C ALA A 104 11.17 21.85 14.27
N LEU A 105 11.73 23.05 14.36
CA LEU A 105 11.63 24.04 13.29
C LEU A 105 12.46 23.66 12.06
N CYS A 106 13.64 23.06 12.25
CA CYS A 106 14.43 22.51 11.15
C CYS A 106 13.69 21.39 10.39
N PHE A 107 12.92 20.55 11.10
CA PHE A 107 12.05 19.57 10.46
C PHE A 107 10.86 20.22 9.76
N LEU A 108 10.24 21.22 10.38
CA LEU A 108 9.15 22.00 9.78
C LEU A 108 9.60 22.62 8.45
N ASP A 109 10.71 23.35 8.45
CA ASP A 109 11.26 23.96 7.23
C ASP A 109 11.52 22.87 6.17
N ALA A 110 12.08 21.72 6.56
CA ALA A 110 12.36 20.60 5.66
C ALA A 110 11.12 19.89 5.07
N ILE A 111 9.95 19.91 5.73
CA ILE A 111 8.72 19.33 5.16
C ILE A 111 7.99 20.29 4.23
N TYR A 112 8.21 21.60 4.38
CA TYR A 112 7.70 22.64 3.49
C TYR A 112 8.60 22.84 2.24
N GLU A 113 9.84 22.34 2.27
CA GLU A 113 10.69 22.24 1.08
C GLU A 113 10.02 21.38 0.00
N ARG A 114 9.98 21.89 -1.24
CA ARG A 114 9.51 21.12 -2.38
C ARG A 114 10.56 20.08 -2.79
N PRO A 115 10.13 18.91 -3.31
CA PRO A 115 11.05 17.97 -3.94
C PRO A 115 11.88 18.69 -5.00
N PRO A 116 13.19 18.40 -5.10
CA PRO A 116 14.04 18.88 -6.18
C PRO A 116 13.44 18.60 -7.55
N ASP A 117 13.78 19.39 -8.57
CA ASP A 117 13.15 19.33 -9.91
C ASP A 117 13.14 17.93 -10.54
N ASP A 118 14.18 17.13 -10.27
CA ASP A 118 14.30 15.76 -10.78
C ASP A 118 13.42 14.73 -10.04
N LEU A 119 12.95 15.08 -8.84
CA LEU A 119 12.03 14.29 -8.02
C LEU A 119 10.60 14.85 -8.03
N CYS A 120 10.43 16.11 -8.42
CA CYS A 120 9.14 16.76 -8.48
C CYS A 120 8.25 16.12 -9.55
N MET A 121 6.95 16.34 -9.41
CA MET A 121 5.95 15.80 -10.32
C MET A 121 5.27 16.96 -11.02
N THR A 122 5.00 16.81 -12.31
CA THR A 122 4.24 17.80 -13.09
C THR A 122 2.72 17.62 -12.92
N GLU A 123 1.96 18.67 -13.21
CA GLU A 123 0.48 18.61 -13.19
C GLU A 123 -0.07 17.55 -14.16
N GLN A 124 0.55 17.41 -15.33
CA GLN A 124 0.14 16.43 -16.33
C GLN A 124 0.39 15.00 -15.84
N GLU A 125 1.58 14.73 -15.28
CA GLU A 125 1.86 13.41 -14.69
C GLU A 125 0.88 13.12 -13.54
N TYR A 126 0.59 14.10 -12.66
CA TYR A 126 -0.33 13.91 -11.54
C TYR A 126 -1.74 13.54 -12.04
N ARG A 127 -2.22 14.24 -13.07
CA ARG A 127 -3.48 13.92 -13.74
C ARG A 127 -3.46 12.53 -14.37
N THR A 128 -2.38 12.15 -15.04
CA THR A 128 -2.24 10.81 -15.65
C THR A 128 -2.25 9.72 -14.58
N ALA A 129 -1.51 9.89 -13.48
CA ALA A 129 -1.42 8.93 -12.38
C ALA A 129 -2.75 8.75 -11.65
N THR A 130 -3.44 9.84 -11.33
CA THR A 130 -4.74 9.79 -10.63
C THR A 130 -5.86 9.24 -11.51
N ASN A 131 -5.86 9.56 -12.82
CA ASN A 131 -6.79 8.95 -13.77
C ASN A 131 -6.52 7.45 -13.92
N PHE A 132 -5.25 7.06 -14.02
CA PHE A 132 -4.85 5.66 -14.04
C PHE A 132 -5.32 4.91 -12.77
N PHE A 133 -5.12 5.51 -11.59
CA PHE A 133 -5.64 4.95 -10.34
C PHE A 133 -7.15 4.73 -10.37
N LEU A 134 -7.93 5.72 -10.82
CA LEU A 134 -9.40 5.62 -10.88
C LEU A 134 -9.90 4.64 -11.94
N ASP A 135 -9.19 4.53 -13.05
CA ASP A 135 -9.53 3.59 -14.12
C ASP A 135 -9.41 2.15 -13.60
N TYR A 136 -8.32 1.86 -12.90
CA TYR A 136 -7.96 0.53 -12.38
C TYR A 136 -8.18 0.37 -10.87
N ALA A 137 -9.06 1.17 -10.26
CA ALA A 137 -9.18 1.30 -8.80
C ALA A 137 -9.40 -0.04 -8.08
N ILE A 138 -10.24 -0.92 -8.64
CA ILE A 138 -10.52 -2.24 -8.05
C ILE A 138 -9.26 -3.10 -8.04
N GLN A 139 -8.54 -3.14 -9.16
CA GLN A 139 -7.36 -3.97 -9.33
C GLN A 139 -6.19 -3.45 -8.50
N ILE A 140 -6.01 -2.13 -8.45
CA ILE A 140 -4.98 -1.49 -7.62
C ILE A 140 -5.29 -1.70 -6.15
N ALA A 141 -6.54 -1.54 -5.69
CA ALA A 141 -6.91 -1.83 -4.31
C ALA A 141 -6.66 -3.30 -3.93
N GLN A 142 -6.98 -4.25 -4.82
CA GLN A 142 -6.65 -5.67 -4.62
C GLN A 142 -5.13 -5.90 -4.55
N ALA A 143 -4.34 -5.27 -5.43
CA ALA A 143 -2.88 -5.39 -5.42
C ALA A 143 -2.26 -4.84 -4.12
N LEU A 144 -2.75 -3.69 -3.66
CA LEU A 144 -2.33 -3.07 -2.41
C LEU A 144 -2.68 -3.96 -1.22
N LEU A 145 -3.91 -4.46 -1.16
CA LEU A 145 -4.36 -5.27 -0.03
C LEU A 145 -3.69 -6.66 0.02
N TYR A 146 -3.76 -7.42 -1.06
CA TYR A 146 -3.41 -8.84 -1.05
C TYR A 146 -1.93 -9.12 -1.31
N TYR A 147 -1.23 -8.22 -1.98
CA TYR A 147 0.21 -8.35 -2.21
C TYR A 147 0.98 -7.38 -1.31
N SER A 148 0.72 -6.07 -1.43
CA SER A 148 1.58 -5.06 -0.78
C SER A 148 1.47 -5.12 0.75
N LEU A 149 0.27 -5.24 1.30
CA LEU A 149 0.03 -5.34 2.74
C LEU A 149 0.15 -6.79 3.22
N ALA A 150 -0.73 -7.69 2.76
CA ALA A 150 -0.75 -9.07 3.25
C ALA A 150 0.56 -9.83 2.95
N GLY A 151 1.18 -9.59 1.79
CA GLY A 151 2.48 -10.17 1.45
C GLY A 151 3.66 -9.34 1.95
N GLY A 152 3.68 -8.03 1.69
CA GLY A 152 4.83 -7.17 1.99
C GLY A 152 5.13 -7.00 3.48
N PHE A 153 4.10 -7.00 4.35
CA PHE A 153 4.30 -6.92 5.81
C PHE A 153 4.72 -8.22 6.46
N ALA A 154 4.90 -9.29 5.70
CA ALA A 154 5.34 -10.58 6.23
C ALA A 154 6.87 -10.74 6.29
N SER A 155 7.64 -9.69 5.96
CA SER A 155 9.10 -9.74 6.13
C SER A 155 9.45 -9.81 7.62
N PRO A 156 10.41 -10.66 8.05
CA PRO A 156 10.70 -10.87 9.47
C PRO A 156 11.00 -9.58 10.27
N ARG A 157 11.69 -8.59 9.68
CA ARG A 157 11.99 -7.30 10.33
C ARG A 157 10.74 -6.43 10.51
N ILE A 158 9.92 -6.32 9.47
CA ILE A 158 8.70 -5.52 9.53
C ILE A 158 7.74 -6.17 10.54
N VAL A 159 7.62 -7.50 10.56
CA VAL A 159 6.81 -8.23 11.54
C VAL A 159 7.25 -7.90 12.97
N ARG A 160 8.55 -7.91 13.27
CA ARG A 160 9.07 -7.52 14.59
C ARG A 160 8.67 -6.11 14.99
N THR A 161 8.83 -5.17 14.06
CA THR A 161 8.43 -3.76 14.27
C THR A 161 6.93 -3.67 14.55
N LEU A 162 6.09 -4.33 13.75
CA LEU A 162 4.63 -4.33 13.89
C LEU A 162 4.14 -4.94 15.21
N HIS A 163 4.79 -6.01 15.68
CA HIS A 163 4.51 -6.62 17.00
C HIS A 163 4.96 -5.73 18.14
N ALA A 164 6.06 -5.00 18.00
CA ALA A 164 6.56 -4.09 19.02
C ALA A 164 5.65 -2.86 19.22
N VAL A 165 4.98 -2.40 18.16
CA VAL A 165 4.00 -1.29 18.23
C VAL A 165 2.55 -1.74 18.41
N SER A 166 2.27 -3.04 18.45
CA SER A 166 0.91 -3.62 18.50
C SER A 166 -0.06 -3.00 17.46
N TYR A 167 0.44 -2.65 16.27
CA TYR A 167 -0.33 -1.86 15.31
C TYR A 167 -1.33 -2.71 14.51
N LEU A 168 -0.89 -3.88 14.03
CA LEU A 168 -1.69 -4.80 13.20
C LEU A 168 -1.82 -6.21 13.78
N VAL A 169 -0.95 -6.58 14.73
CA VAL A 169 -0.93 -7.90 15.36
C VAL A 169 -0.77 -7.70 16.86
N PRO A 170 -1.43 -8.48 17.73
CA PRO A 170 -1.26 -8.35 19.17
C PRO A 170 0.16 -8.75 19.55
N HIS A 171 0.69 -8.09 20.58
CA HIS A 171 2.05 -8.36 21.05
C HIS A 171 2.26 -9.83 21.46
N GLY A 172 3.37 -10.42 21.02
CA GLY A 172 3.92 -11.67 21.58
C GLY A 172 3.39 -12.98 20.98
N GLN A 173 2.61 -12.96 19.89
CA GLN A 173 2.17 -14.22 19.25
C GLN A 173 3.32 -14.87 18.45
N THR A 174 3.72 -16.08 18.85
CA THR A 174 4.77 -16.87 18.20
C THR A 174 4.18 -18.07 17.44
N ARG A 175 4.85 -18.51 16.36
CA ARG A 175 4.47 -19.73 15.62
C ARG A 175 4.47 -21.00 16.50
N GLY A 176 5.27 -21.03 17.58
CA GLY A 176 5.43 -22.20 18.45
C GLY A 176 4.18 -22.58 19.26
N GLU A 177 3.33 -21.62 19.63
CA GLU A 177 2.07 -21.87 20.35
C GLU A 177 1.04 -22.66 19.49
N MET A 178 1.26 -22.74 18.17
CA MET A 178 0.42 -23.49 17.22
C MET A 178 0.96 -24.90 16.89
N ALA A 179 2.12 -25.31 17.46
CA ALA A 179 2.83 -26.55 17.10
C ALA A 179 2.31 -27.83 17.80
N GLY A 180 1.10 -27.81 18.36
CA GLY A 180 0.43 -28.99 18.90
C GLY A 180 -0.46 -29.69 17.86
N GLY A 181 0.14 -30.38 16.88
CA GLY A 181 -0.48 -31.44 16.04
C GLY A 181 -1.88 -31.19 15.45
N LEU A 182 -1.95 -31.06 14.12
CA LEU A 182 -3.07 -30.55 13.29
C LEU A 182 -3.27 -29.04 13.44
N PRO A 183 -3.52 -28.29 12.34
CA PRO A 183 -3.77 -26.86 12.46
C PRO A 183 -4.99 -26.72 13.38
N PRO A 184 -4.87 -26.12 14.58
CA PRO A 184 -6.06 -25.59 15.17
C PRO A 184 -6.54 -24.59 14.11
N VAL A 185 -7.79 -24.73 13.66
CA VAL A 185 -8.49 -23.60 13.04
C VAL A 185 -8.10 -22.41 13.90
N PRO A 186 -7.38 -21.40 13.36
CA PRO A 186 -6.79 -20.35 14.18
C PRO A 186 -7.90 -19.90 15.10
N ALA A 187 -7.71 -20.06 16.42
CA ALA A 187 -8.76 -19.75 17.40
C ALA A 187 -9.34 -18.42 16.94
N PRO A 188 -10.65 -18.37 16.61
CA PRO A 188 -11.19 -17.31 15.78
C PRO A 188 -10.66 -16.00 16.34
N PHE A 189 -9.82 -15.31 15.55
CA PHE A 189 -9.28 -14.02 15.97
C PHE A 189 -10.48 -13.25 16.52
N SER A 190 -10.39 -12.81 17.79
CA SER A 190 -11.53 -12.18 18.43
C SER A 190 -12.08 -11.13 17.46
N LYS A 191 -13.40 -11.08 17.26
CA LYS A 191 -14.01 -10.14 16.31
C LYS A 191 -13.48 -8.71 16.48
N ILE A 192 -13.15 -8.34 17.72
CA ILE A 192 -12.51 -7.08 18.11
C ILE A 192 -11.16 -6.88 17.40
N HIS A 193 -10.30 -7.90 17.40
CA HIS A 193 -9.00 -7.88 16.72
C HIS A 193 -9.14 -7.72 15.20
N ASP A 194 -10.07 -8.47 14.60
CA ASP A 194 -10.37 -8.37 13.16
C ASP A 194 -10.90 -6.99 12.81
N ASP A 195 -11.73 -6.39 13.65
CA ASP A 195 -12.25 -5.03 13.48
C ASP A 195 -11.13 -3.98 13.60
N ARG A 196 -10.21 -4.10 14.57
CA ARG A 196 -9.03 -3.22 14.67
C ARG A 196 -8.16 -3.31 13.43
N THR A 197 -7.79 -4.53 13.02
CA THR A 197 -6.99 -4.78 11.82
C THR A 197 -7.65 -4.17 10.59
N PHE A 198 -8.96 -4.37 10.43
CA PHE A 198 -9.73 -3.79 9.33
C PHE A 198 -9.68 -2.27 9.33
N ILE A 199 -9.88 -1.62 10.49
CA ILE A 199 -9.80 -0.16 10.62
C ILE A 199 -8.41 0.35 10.18
N ARG A 200 -7.31 -0.27 10.61
CA ARG A 200 -5.95 0.14 10.20
C ARG A 200 -5.71 0.02 8.71
N LEU A 201 -6.25 -1.02 8.09
CA LEU A 201 -6.17 -1.20 6.64
C LEU A 201 -6.98 -0.10 5.92
N MET A 202 -8.12 0.31 6.46
CA MET A 202 -8.92 1.42 5.91
C MET A 202 -8.26 2.80 6.12
N GLU A 203 -7.54 3.03 7.22
CA GLU A 203 -6.73 4.24 7.41
C GLU A 203 -5.60 4.34 6.37
N THR A 204 -4.93 3.22 6.10
CA THR A 204 -3.92 3.13 5.05
C THR A 204 -4.54 3.41 3.67
N PHE A 205 -5.75 2.89 3.42
CA PHE A 205 -6.47 3.19 2.18
C PHE A 205 -6.90 4.66 2.09
N GLN A 206 -7.29 5.30 3.21
CA GLN A 206 -7.56 6.73 3.22
C GLN A 206 -6.31 7.54 2.83
N PHE A 207 -5.13 7.20 3.36
CA PHE A 207 -3.88 7.87 2.96
C PHE A 207 -3.67 7.82 1.44
N ILE A 208 -3.89 6.66 0.82
CA ILE A 208 -3.82 6.50 -0.63
C ILE A 208 -4.84 7.41 -1.32
N LEU A 209 -6.08 7.47 -0.83
CA LEU A 209 -7.12 8.33 -1.40
C LEU A 209 -6.78 9.83 -1.30
N ASP A 210 -6.25 10.27 -0.16
CA ASP A 210 -5.82 11.66 0.06
C ASP A 210 -4.70 12.04 -0.93
N VAL A 211 -3.71 11.16 -1.13
CA VAL A 211 -2.64 11.31 -2.13
C VAL A 211 -3.18 11.34 -3.58
N MET A 212 -4.14 10.47 -3.90
CA MET A 212 -4.76 10.37 -5.23
C MET A 212 -5.77 11.52 -5.51
N GLY A 213 -5.89 12.49 -4.61
CA GLY A 213 -6.81 13.62 -4.74
C GLY A 213 -8.27 13.18 -4.70
N CYS A 214 -8.57 12.10 -3.99
CA CYS A 214 -9.92 11.60 -3.78
C CYS A 214 -10.46 12.18 -2.46
N THR A 215 -11.28 13.21 -2.55
CA THR A 215 -11.87 13.88 -1.37
C THR A 215 -13.36 14.11 -1.55
N LEU A 216 -14.13 14.18 -0.46
CA LEU A 216 -15.49 14.72 -0.51
C LEU A 216 -15.42 16.25 -0.52
N THR A 217 -16.16 16.88 -1.43
CA THR A 217 -16.38 18.33 -1.38
C THR A 217 -17.40 18.62 -0.28
N PRO A 218 -17.08 19.43 0.75
CA PRO A 218 -18.06 19.77 1.77
C PRO A 218 -19.19 20.61 1.18
N VAL A 219 -20.45 20.31 1.55
CA VAL A 219 -21.65 21.06 1.09
C VAL A 219 -21.58 22.55 1.45
N LYS A 220 -20.96 22.88 2.58
CA LYS A 220 -20.79 24.27 3.06
C LYS A 220 -19.68 25.04 2.35
N ASP A 221 -18.80 24.37 1.63
CA ASP A 221 -17.55 24.94 1.12
C ASP A 221 -17.54 25.03 -0.42
N LYS A 222 -18.71 25.25 -1.03
CA LYS A 222 -18.85 25.57 -2.46
C LYS A 222 -18.13 26.88 -2.86
N GLN A 223 -17.62 27.65 -1.90
CA GLN A 223 -16.95 28.93 -2.09
C GLN A 223 -15.41 28.82 -2.11
N ARG A 224 -14.80 27.81 -1.47
CA ARG A 224 -13.37 27.54 -1.69
C ARG A 224 -13.22 26.78 -3.00
N PRO A 225 -12.31 27.19 -3.90
CA PRO A 225 -12.02 26.40 -5.08
C PRO A 225 -11.59 25.02 -4.60
N THR A 226 -12.29 23.96 -5.03
CA THR A 226 -11.80 22.60 -4.83
C THR A 226 -10.44 22.54 -5.47
N GLU A 227 -9.39 22.51 -4.66
CA GLU A 227 -8.03 22.32 -5.17
C GLU A 227 -8.04 21.01 -5.94
N HIS A 228 -7.91 21.12 -7.25
CA HIS A 228 -7.82 20.00 -8.16
C HIS A 228 -6.42 20.04 -8.73
N GLY A 229 -5.78 18.88 -8.83
CA GLY A 229 -4.44 18.79 -9.40
C GLY A 229 -3.34 18.71 -8.35
N LEU A 230 -2.13 19.05 -8.79
CA LEU A 230 -0.87 18.84 -8.10
C LEU A 230 -0.82 19.51 -6.72
N ALA A 231 -1.53 20.64 -6.52
CA ALA A 231 -1.62 21.34 -5.25
C ALA A 231 -1.98 20.42 -4.06
N ARG A 232 -2.72 19.33 -4.31
CA ARG A 232 -3.09 18.33 -3.28
C ARG A 232 -1.91 17.64 -2.62
N ILE A 233 -0.80 17.49 -3.34
CA ILE A 233 0.41 16.80 -2.86
C ILE A 233 1.59 17.77 -2.65
N LEU A 234 1.35 19.07 -2.80
CA LEU A 234 2.29 20.14 -2.42
C LEU A 234 2.02 20.59 -0.97
N PRO A 235 2.92 21.37 -0.35
CA PRO A 235 2.71 21.90 1.00
C PRO A 235 1.32 22.51 1.17
N ASP A 236 0.73 22.30 2.35
CA ASP A 236 -0.66 22.59 2.71
C ASP A 236 -1.76 21.72 2.06
N GLY A 237 -1.45 20.99 0.99
CA GLY A 237 -2.37 20.06 0.35
C GLY A 237 -2.73 18.86 1.23
N GLU A 238 -3.95 18.32 1.08
CA GLU A 238 -4.42 17.20 1.91
C GLU A 238 -3.58 15.92 1.79
N GLY A 239 -3.11 15.59 0.59
CA GLY A 239 -2.24 14.43 0.36
C GLY A 239 -0.84 14.64 0.96
N TRP A 240 -0.33 15.86 0.92
CA TRP A 240 0.92 16.25 1.60
C TRP A 240 0.77 16.17 3.13
N LYS A 241 -0.30 16.76 3.70
CA LYS A 241 -0.60 16.68 5.13
C LYS A 241 -0.69 15.23 5.61
N ALA A 242 -1.35 14.38 4.83
CA ALA A 242 -1.43 12.95 5.13
C ALA A 242 -0.05 12.29 5.11
N ALA A 243 0.79 12.56 4.11
CA ALA A 243 2.16 12.04 4.02
C ALA A 243 3.04 12.48 5.19
N VAL A 244 3.01 13.78 5.55
CA VAL A 244 3.77 14.32 6.68
C VAL A 244 3.30 13.71 8.00
N ARG A 245 1.99 13.61 8.25
CA ARG A 245 1.48 12.98 9.47
C ARG A 245 1.89 11.50 9.56
N VAL A 246 1.87 10.75 8.45
CA VAL A 246 2.38 9.37 8.40
C VAL A 246 3.88 9.31 8.68
N ARG A 247 4.68 10.24 8.14
CA ARG A 247 6.11 10.35 8.45
C ARG A 247 6.36 10.56 9.95
N MET A 248 5.58 11.42 10.59
CA MET A 248 5.64 11.64 12.04
C MET A 248 5.19 10.40 12.83
N LEU A 249 4.15 9.68 12.37
CA LEU A 249 3.76 8.39 12.96
C LEU A 249 4.89 7.36 12.90
N HIS A 250 5.65 7.32 11.80
CA HIS A 250 6.83 6.46 11.71
C HIS A 250 7.89 6.86 12.75
N GLY A 251 8.13 8.16 12.96
CA GLY A 251 9.03 8.63 14.02
C GLY A 251 8.58 8.20 15.42
N VAL A 252 7.29 8.37 15.75
CA VAL A 252 6.73 7.90 17.03
C VAL A 252 6.85 6.40 17.18
N ALA A 253 6.57 5.63 16.11
CA ALA A 253 6.73 4.19 16.11
C ALA A 253 8.19 3.76 16.33
N ARG A 254 9.16 4.43 15.68
CA ARG A 254 10.59 4.16 15.85
C ARG A 254 11.04 4.41 17.29
N HIS A 255 10.63 5.53 17.88
CA HIS A 255 10.94 5.85 19.27
C HIS A 255 10.41 4.80 20.25
N ARG A 256 9.13 4.39 20.10
CA ARG A 256 8.51 3.35 20.95
C ARG A 256 9.18 1.99 20.83
N VAL A 257 9.54 1.60 19.61
CA VAL A 257 10.18 0.31 19.36
C VAL A 257 11.58 0.29 19.96
N GLN A 258 12.34 1.39 19.81
CA GLN A 258 13.67 1.53 20.40
C GLN A 258 13.62 1.42 21.93
N GLU A 259 12.74 2.17 22.60
CA GLU A 259 12.60 2.05 24.06
C GLU A 259 12.18 0.65 24.52
N ARG A 260 11.38 -0.06 23.73
CA ARG A 260 10.98 -1.44 24.05
C ARG A 260 12.16 -2.39 23.88
N PHE A 261 12.94 -2.26 22.81
CA PHE A 261 14.11 -3.12 22.55
C PHE A 261 15.26 -2.87 23.52
N GLU A 262 15.42 -1.64 24.02
CA GLU A 262 16.39 -1.33 25.09
C GLU A 262 16.03 -1.98 26.42
N LYS A 263 14.73 -2.15 26.72
CA LYS A 263 14.24 -2.76 27.97
C LYS A 263 14.21 -4.29 27.94
N ASP A 264 14.14 -4.90 26.76
CA ASP A 264 14.09 -6.35 26.57
C ASP A 264 15.32 -6.81 25.77
N GLU A 265 16.43 -7.08 26.47
CA GLU A 265 17.70 -7.53 25.87
C GLU A 265 17.53 -8.78 24.97
N ALA A 266 16.51 -9.61 25.21
CA ALA A 266 16.20 -10.78 24.39
C ALA A 266 15.58 -10.42 23.03
N GLN A 267 15.07 -9.19 22.86
CA GLN A 267 14.49 -8.65 21.62
C GLN A 267 15.41 -7.67 20.89
N GLY A 268 16.64 -7.43 21.37
CA GLY A 268 17.60 -6.53 20.74
C GLY A 268 17.72 -6.79 19.23
N VAL A 269 17.58 -5.73 18.42
CA VAL A 269 17.73 -5.80 16.97
C VAL A 269 18.94 -5.00 16.52
N ASP A 270 19.70 -5.54 15.56
CA ASP A 270 20.84 -4.87 14.93
C ASP A 270 20.38 -3.97 13.76
N PHE A 271 19.27 -3.24 13.94
CA PHE A 271 18.77 -2.29 12.94
C PHE A 271 17.89 -1.21 13.57
N VAL A 272 17.83 -0.03 12.93
CA VAL A 272 16.86 1.01 13.28
C VAL A 272 15.49 0.57 12.76
N PRO A 273 14.43 0.50 13.59
CA PRO A 273 13.09 0.16 13.10
C PRO A 273 12.64 1.15 12.01
N ILE A 274 11.79 0.76 11.06
CA ILE A 274 11.29 1.63 9.97
C ILE A 274 12.42 2.45 9.31
N ASN A 275 13.54 1.78 9.03
CA ASN A 275 14.72 2.38 8.41
C ASN A 275 14.52 2.65 6.91
N GLN A 276 15.55 3.20 6.25
CA GLN A 276 15.52 3.52 4.83
C GLN A 276 15.28 2.29 3.93
N GLU A 277 15.73 1.08 4.29
CA GLU A 277 15.39 -0.14 3.53
C GLU A 277 13.90 -0.45 3.65
N ASP A 278 13.36 -0.46 4.87
CA ASP A 278 11.94 -0.75 5.11
C ASP A 278 11.04 0.30 4.44
N MET A 279 11.36 1.59 4.59
CA MET A 279 10.59 2.69 3.98
C MET A 279 10.63 2.65 2.45
N SER A 280 11.80 2.45 1.84
CA SER A 280 11.93 2.42 0.38
C SER A 280 11.35 1.14 -0.23
N ALA A 281 11.49 -0.01 0.42
CA ALA A 281 10.81 -1.23 0.00
C ALA A 281 9.28 -1.11 0.08
N THR A 282 8.76 -0.51 1.16
CA THR A 282 7.33 -0.24 1.30
C THR A 282 6.87 0.74 0.21
N LEU A 283 7.65 1.77 -0.10
CA LEU A 283 7.34 2.65 -1.23
C LEU A 283 7.27 1.89 -2.57
N GLY A 284 8.19 0.96 -2.79
CA GLY A 284 8.15 0.01 -3.92
C GLY A 284 6.88 -0.85 -3.92
N ALA A 285 6.41 -1.27 -2.75
CA ALA A 285 5.18 -2.03 -2.62
C ALA A 285 3.95 -1.21 -3.05
N PHE A 286 3.90 0.09 -2.79
CA PHE A 286 2.75 0.93 -3.18
C PHE A 286 2.83 1.44 -4.63
N SER A 287 4.03 1.56 -5.18
CA SER A 287 4.27 2.10 -6.53
C SER A 287 4.39 1.04 -7.62
N THR A 288 5.11 -0.06 -7.35
CA THR A 288 5.52 -1.03 -8.38
C THR A 288 4.66 -2.30 -8.35
N ILE A 289 4.28 -2.80 -7.17
CA ILE A 289 3.42 -4.00 -7.08
C ILE A 289 2.07 -3.82 -7.79
N PRO A 290 1.38 -2.65 -7.73
CA PRO A 290 0.16 -2.46 -8.50
C PRO A 290 0.36 -2.67 -10.00
N LEU A 291 1.50 -2.24 -10.57
CA LEU A 291 1.84 -2.46 -11.97
C LEU A 291 2.09 -3.95 -12.26
N TRP A 292 2.78 -4.67 -11.37
CA TRP A 292 2.97 -6.12 -11.49
C TRP A 292 1.64 -6.89 -11.42
N CYS A 293 0.78 -6.55 -10.46
CA CYS A 293 -0.53 -7.19 -10.31
C CYS A 293 -1.44 -6.91 -11.51
N LEU A 294 -1.41 -5.69 -12.06
CA LEU A 294 -2.11 -5.35 -13.29
C LEU A 294 -1.65 -6.23 -14.47
N ALA A 295 -0.35 -6.49 -14.59
CA ALA A 295 0.15 -7.46 -15.58
C ALA A 295 -0.40 -8.88 -15.34
N ARG A 296 -0.46 -9.35 -14.08
CA ARG A 296 -1.09 -10.65 -13.73
C ARG A 296 -2.59 -10.69 -14.03
N PHE A 297 -3.26 -9.54 -13.95
CA PHE A 297 -4.65 -9.40 -14.37
C PHE A 297 -4.82 -9.29 -15.89
N ASN A 298 -3.75 -9.35 -16.70
CA ASN A 298 -3.72 -9.07 -18.14
C ASN A 298 -4.22 -7.66 -18.50
N LEU A 299 -3.91 -6.68 -17.66
CA LEU A 299 -4.33 -5.29 -17.76
C LEU A 299 -3.10 -4.37 -17.77
N LEU A 300 -2.29 -4.46 -18.83
CA LEU A 300 -1.06 -3.67 -18.92
C LEU A 300 -1.34 -2.17 -18.91
N ALA A 301 -0.59 -1.45 -18.07
CA ALA A 301 -0.50 0.00 -18.10
C ALA A 301 0.32 0.45 -19.31
N SER A 302 -0.03 1.59 -19.91
CA SER A 302 0.84 2.22 -20.90
C SER A 302 2.14 2.71 -20.24
N PRO A 303 3.24 2.89 -21.01
CA PRO A 303 4.49 3.44 -20.47
C PRO A 303 4.30 4.78 -19.75
N GLU A 304 3.46 5.67 -20.31
CA GLU A 304 3.14 6.96 -19.71
C GLU A 304 2.42 6.80 -18.35
N GLN A 305 1.40 5.94 -18.29
CA GLN A 305 0.67 5.66 -17.04
C GLN A 305 1.57 5.05 -15.97
N ALA A 306 2.41 4.08 -16.35
CA ALA A 306 3.34 3.44 -15.42
C ALA A 306 4.36 4.45 -14.89
N SER A 307 4.94 5.28 -15.77
CA SER A 307 5.91 6.32 -15.40
C SER A 307 5.28 7.35 -14.47
N ALA A 308 4.10 7.87 -14.81
CA ALA A 308 3.37 8.83 -13.98
C ALA A 308 3.00 8.26 -12.61
N TYR A 309 2.57 7.00 -12.54
CA TYR A 309 2.22 6.36 -11.26
C TYR A 309 3.46 6.19 -10.36
N VAL A 310 4.61 5.78 -10.92
CA VAL A 310 5.86 5.70 -10.15
C VAL A 310 6.37 7.09 -9.75
N ALA A 311 6.26 8.10 -10.62
CA ALA A 311 6.64 9.48 -10.33
C ALA A 311 5.81 10.07 -9.18
N LEU A 312 4.51 9.78 -9.12
CA LEU A 312 3.63 10.20 -8.03
C LEU A 312 4.13 9.66 -6.69
N TRP A 313 4.42 8.36 -6.63
CA TRP A 313 4.93 7.76 -5.40
C TRP A 313 6.36 8.19 -5.10
N ARG A 314 7.23 8.44 -6.09
CA ARG A 314 8.54 9.04 -5.89
C ARG A 314 8.44 10.41 -5.20
N HIS A 315 7.52 11.26 -5.68
CA HIS A 315 7.22 12.56 -5.09
C HIS A 315 6.74 12.43 -3.63
N ILE A 316 5.78 11.54 -3.38
CA ILE A 316 5.29 11.29 -2.02
C ILE A 316 6.35 10.66 -1.12
N GLY A 317 7.22 9.81 -1.68
CA GLY A 317 8.35 9.19 -0.98
C GLY A 317 9.30 10.22 -0.38
N PHE A 318 9.49 11.36 -1.05
CA PHE A 318 10.27 12.48 -0.52
C PHE A 318 9.64 13.02 0.77
N TYR A 319 8.33 13.31 0.77
CA TYR A 319 7.62 13.78 1.95
C TYR A 319 7.44 12.72 3.03
N LEU A 320 7.53 11.43 2.69
CA LEU A 320 7.57 10.32 3.65
C LEU A 320 8.95 10.13 4.32
N GLY A 321 9.98 10.87 3.90
CA GLY A 321 11.32 10.81 4.49
C GLY A 321 12.25 9.78 3.85
N VAL A 322 11.92 9.24 2.67
CA VAL A 322 12.83 8.39 1.91
C VAL A 322 13.96 9.24 1.33
N SER A 323 15.20 8.79 1.48
CA SER A 323 16.39 9.49 1.00
C SER A 323 16.28 9.87 -0.49
N PRO A 324 16.54 11.14 -0.86
CA PRO A 324 16.55 11.57 -2.26
C PRO A 324 17.48 10.73 -3.14
N ALA A 325 18.60 10.22 -2.61
CA ALA A 325 19.51 9.36 -3.36
C ALA A 325 18.87 8.02 -3.74
N ILE A 326 18.06 7.44 -2.84
CA ILE A 326 17.31 6.20 -3.10
C ILE A 326 16.22 6.47 -4.15
N LEU A 327 15.46 7.56 -3.99
CA LEU A 327 14.39 7.96 -4.91
C LEU A 327 14.92 8.19 -6.33
N ARG A 328 16.01 8.93 -6.47
CA ARG A 328 16.66 9.20 -7.77
C ARG A 328 17.13 7.93 -8.46
N LYS A 329 17.78 7.03 -7.72
CA LYS A 329 18.38 5.84 -8.31
C LYS A 329 17.36 4.77 -8.65
N TYR A 330 16.45 4.48 -7.73
CA TYR A 330 15.62 3.29 -7.80
C TYR A 330 14.19 3.57 -8.28
N PHE A 331 13.70 4.80 -8.14
CA PHE A 331 12.35 5.19 -8.55
C PHE A 331 12.33 6.12 -9.76
N ALA A 332 13.43 6.22 -10.51
CA ALA A 332 13.51 7.02 -11.74
C ALA A 332 12.49 6.57 -12.80
N THR A 333 12.42 5.26 -13.06
CA THR A 333 11.52 4.67 -14.05
C THR A 333 10.79 3.43 -13.50
N PRO A 334 9.70 2.97 -14.14
CA PRO A 334 9.05 1.72 -13.76
C PRO A 334 9.98 0.50 -13.84
N GLN A 335 10.91 0.49 -14.79
CA GLN A 335 11.86 -0.61 -14.98
C GLN A 335 12.88 -0.65 -13.84
N THR A 336 13.45 0.50 -13.46
CA THR A 336 14.39 0.58 -12.34
C THR A 336 13.71 0.20 -11.03
N SER A 337 12.48 0.68 -10.80
CA SER A 337 11.73 0.38 -9.58
C SER A 337 11.33 -1.09 -9.50
N SER A 338 11.02 -1.71 -10.64
CA SER A 338 10.79 -3.16 -10.74
C SER A 338 12.03 -3.98 -10.37
N LYS A 339 13.21 -3.64 -10.91
CA LYS A 339 14.46 -4.35 -10.57
C LYS A 339 14.83 -4.15 -9.10
N TYR A 340 14.72 -2.92 -8.62
CA TYR A 340 14.93 -2.58 -7.22
C TYR A 340 14.06 -3.44 -6.31
N LEU A 341 12.74 -3.42 -6.48
CA LEU A 341 11.82 -4.16 -5.61
C LEU A 341 12.07 -5.68 -5.66
N ALA A 342 12.38 -6.23 -6.83
CA ALA A 342 12.69 -7.65 -6.97
C ALA A 342 13.96 -8.04 -6.21
N SER A 343 15.01 -7.20 -6.26
CA SER A 343 16.24 -7.41 -5.46
C SER A 343 16.02 -7.14 -3.96
N ALA A 344 15.29 -6.09 -3.58
CA ALA A 344 14.95 -5.77 -2.19
C ALA A 344 14.16 -6.90 -1.51
N ALA A 345 13.27 -7.57 -2.25
CA ALA A 345 12.51 -8.72 -1.74
C ALA A 345 13.41 -9.91 -1.35
N ILE A 346 14.58 -10.07 -1.95
CA ILE A 346 15.56 -11.08 -1.52
C ILE A 346 16.00 -10.76 -0.10
N HIS A 347 16.43 -9.52 0.14
CA HIS A 347 16.95 -9.08 1.44
C HIS A 347 15.91 -9.02 2.55
N LEU A 348 14.67 -8.62 2.23
CA LEU A 348 13.58 -8.51 3.20
C LEU A 348 13.14 -9.87 3.73
N PHE A 349 13.20 -10.91 2.91
CA PHE A 349 12.74 -12.25 3.25
C PHE A 349 13.88 -13.27 3.45
N SER A 350 15.13 -12.81 3.52
CA SER A 350 16.27 -13.65 3.88
C SER A 350 16.18 -14.07 5.35
N ALA A 351 16.65 -15.28 5.66
CA ALA A 351 16.68 -15.76 7.04
C ALA A 351 17.61 -14.89 7.90
N GLN A 352 17.22 -14.67 9.16
CA GLN A 352 18.09 -14.00 10.13
C GLN A 352 18.76 -15.05 11.02
N PRO A 353 20.11 -15.13 11.04
CA PRO A 353 20.84 -16.15 11.80
C PRO A 353 20.56 -16.13 13.32
N SER A 354 20.15 -14.97 13.85
CA SER A 354 19.86 -14.77 15.28
C SER A 354 18.48 -15.26 15.73
N ILE A 355 17.67 -15.85 14.84
CA ILE A 355 16.30 -16.29 15.15
C ILE A 355 16.23 -17.82 15.23
N THR A 356 16.11 -18.35 16.45
CA THR A 356 15.70 -19.74 16.66
C THR A 356 14.25 -19.93 16.17
N SER A 357 13.96 -21.01 15.47
CA SER A 357 12.65 -21.32 14.86
C SER A 357 11.46 -21.33 15.83
N SER A 358 11.69 -21.43 17.14
CA SER A 358 10.67 -21.31 18.20
C SER A 358 10.22 -19.87 18.50
N MET A 359 10.95 -18.84 18.05
CA MET A 359 10.66 -17.42 18.29
C MET A 359 10.12 -16.69 17.04
N GLU A 360 9.78 -17.42 15.98
CA GLU A 360 9.31 -16.80 14.74
C GLU A 360 7.89 -16.22 14.95
N LEU A 361 7.80 -14.89 14.97
CA LEU A 361 6.56 -14.15 15.16
C LEU A 361 5.58 -14.43 14.01
N LEU A 362 4.28 -14.46 14.32
CA LEU A 362 3.25 -14.67 13.30
C LEU A 362 3.18 -13.46 12.35
N PRO A 363 3.34 -13.63 11.02
CA PRO A 363 3.15 -12.55 10.07
C PRO A 363 1.66 -12.15 9.98
N PRO A 364 1.37 -10.87 9.68
CA PRO A 364 -0.01 -10.37 9.63
C PRO A 364 -0.80 -10.87 8.41
N THR A 365 -0.22 -11.69 7.53
CA THR A 365 -0.85 -12.15 6.28
C THR A 365 -2.23 -12.77 6.51
N LEU A 366 -2.32 -13.84 7.31
CA LEU A 366 -3.60 -14.51 7.56
C LEU A 366 -4.57 -13.62 8.37
N PRO A 367 -4.14 -12.92 9.44
CA PRO A 367 -4.97 -11.92 10.11
C PRO A 367 -5.59 -10.89 9.16
N ILE A 368 -4.81 -10.32 8.23
CA ILE A 368 -5.30 -9.34 7.23
C ILE A 368 -6.37 -9.98 6.33
N LEU A 369 -6.13 -11.20 5.84
CA LEU A 369 -7.09 -11.90 4.99
C LEU A 369 -8.39 -12.24 5.73
N HIS A 370 -8.29 -12.62 7.01
CA HIS A 370 -9.44 -12.90 7.86
C HIS A 370 -10.22 -11.62 8.16
N ALA A 371 -9.53 -10.57 8.59
CA ALA A 371 -10.11 -9.26 8.89
C ALA A 371 -10.82 -8.64 7.69
N MET A 372 -10.48 -8.98 6.45
CA MET A 372 -11.15 -8.48 5.24
C MET A 372 -12.33 -9.35 4.77
N SER A 373 -12.59 -10.47 5.43
CA SER A 373 -13.62 -11.42 5.01
C SER A 373 -15.02 -11.01 5.48
N ASP A 374 -16.03 -11.35 4.69
CA ASP A 374 -17.45 -11.17 5.00
C ASP A 374 -17.88 -9.71 5.29
N ARG A 375 -17.11 -8.74 4.79
CA ARG A 375 -17.39 -7.30 4.93
C ARG A 375 -18.08 -6.69 3.70
N PRO A 376 -18.95 -5.68 3.89
CA PRO A 376 -19.55 -4.95 2.78
C PRO A 376 -18.48 -4.20 1.95
N PRO A 377 -18.74 -3.91 0.66
CA PRO A 377 -19.98 -4.18 -0.06
C PRO A 377 -20.07 -5.59 -0.69
N LEU A 378 -18.94 -6.27 -0.93
CA LEU A 378 -18.92 -7.53 -1.70
C LEU A 378 -19.05 -8.80 -0.85
N ARG A 379 -18.78 -8.73 0.46
CA ARG A 379 -18.80 -9.88 1.39
C ARG A 379 -18.02 -11.08 0.84
N THR A 380 -16.77 -10.86 0.44
CA THR A 380 -15.89 -11.93 -0.04
C THR A 380 -15.51 -12.85 1.11
N THR A 381 -15.53 -14.16 0.87
CA THR A 381 -15.18 -15.15 1.90
C THR A 381 -13.66 -15.24 2.11
N PHE A 382 -13.23 -15.74 3.28
CA PHE A 382 -11.81 -16.00 3.56
C PHE A 382 -11.14 -16.88 2.50
N ALA A 383 -11.86 -17.90 2.00
CA ALA A 383 -11.36 -18.78 0.94
C ALA A 383 -11.17 -18.04 -0.39
N PHE A 384 -12.04 -17.08 -0.72
CA PHE A 384 -11.87 -16.22 -1.90
C PHE A 384 -10.68 -15.26 -1.74
N ASN A 385 -10.59 -14.60 -0.58
CA ASN A 385 -9.48 -13.70 -0.23
C ASN A 385 -8.13 -14.42 -0.28
N SER A 386 -8.05 -15.63 0.28
CA SER A 386 -6.85 -16.49 0.21
C SER A 386 -6.52 -16.92 -1.22
N ALA A 387 -7.52 -17.24 -2.04
CA ALA A 387 -7.32 -17.61 -3.44
C ALA A 387 -6.77 -16.44 -4.28
N LEU A 388 -7.31 -15.23 -4.09
CA LEU A 388 -6.85 -14.02 -4.77
C LEU A 388 -5.44 -13.64 -4.32
N ALA A 389 -5.15 -13.69 -3.01
CA ALA A 389 -3.79 -13.49 -2.50
C ALA A 389 -2.81 -14.50 -3.09
N ARG A 390 -3.18 -15.79 -3.15
CA ARG A 390 -2.34 -16.83 -3.75
C ARG A 390 -2.08 -16.61 -5.25
N PHE A 391 -3.10 -16.18 -5.98
CA PHE A 391 -2.98 -15.80 -7.40
C PHE A 391 -2.00 -14.62 -7.59
N LEU A 392 -2.08 -13.61 -6.72
CA LEU A 392 -1.26 -12.40 -6.81
C LEU A 392 0.15 -12.53 -6.25
N LEU A 393 0.38 -13.34 -5.23
CA LEU A 393 1.71 -13.56 -4.65
C LEU A 393 2.48 -14.65 -5.41
N GLY A 394 1.77 -15.61 -6.01
CA GLY A 394 2.37 -16.79 -6.62
C GLY A 394 2.60 -17.91 -5.61
N PRO A 395 2.88 -19.14 -6.10
CA PRO A 395 2.86 -20.34 -5.26
C PRO A 395 3.94 -20.37 -4.19
N SER A 396 5.17 -19.94 -4.48
CA SER A 396 6.31 -20.02 -3.57
C SER A 396 6.13 -19.13 -2.34
N LEU A 397 5.86 -17.84 -2.55
CA LEU A 397 5.63 -16.88 -1.47
C LEU A 397 4.37 -17.23 -0.68
N SER A 398 3.28 -17.60 -1.35
CA SER A 398 2.04 -17.98 -0.67
C SER A 398 2.21 -19.19 0.25
N SER A 399 2.97 -20.20 -0.19
CA SER A 399 3.26 -21.38 0.65
C SER A 399 4.14 -21.02 1.84
N HIS A 400 5.14 -20.13 1.68
CA HIS A 400 5.96 -19.63 2.79
C HIS A 400 5.15 -18.84 3.83
N LEU A 401 4.17 -18.06 3.36
CA LEU A 401 3.26 -17.30 4.21
C LEU A 401 2.12 -18.13 4.83
N GLY A 402 2.05 -19.43 4.52
CA GLY A 402 1.00 -20.32 5.05
C GLY A 402 -0.39 -20.06 4.47
N ILE A 403 -0.50 -19.41 3.31
CA ILE A 403 -1.79 -19.17 2.64
C ILE A 403 -2.37 -20.50 2.15
N PRO A 404 -3.62 -20.86 2.54
CA PRO A 404 -4.23 -22.13 2.15
C PRO A 404 -4.25 -22.37 0.64
N GLN A 405 -4.16 -23.66 0.26
CA GLN A 405 -4.30 -24.06 -1.15
C GLN A 405 -5.69 -23.75 -1.68
N THR A 406 -5.77 -23.33 -2.94
CA THR A 406 -7.03 -22.99 -3.59
C THR A 406 -7.70 -24.24 -4.15
N LYS A 407 -8.88 -24.59 -3.64
CA LYS A 407 -9.72 -25.66 -4.18
C LYS A 407 -10.17 -25.32 -5.61
N LEU A 408 -10.35 -26.33 -6.48
CA LEU A 408 -10.74 -26.14 -7.88
C LEU A 408 -12.02 -25.30 -8.04
N THR A 409 -13.03 -25.54 -7.21
CA THR A 409 -14.29 -24.76 -7.25
C THR A 409 -14.06 -23.28 -6.97
N MET A 410 -13.17 -22.95 -6.03
CA MET A 410 -12.82 -21.57 -5.73
C MET A 410 -11.94 -20.96 -6.82
N TYR A 411 -11.02 -21.75 -7.39
CA TYR A 411 -10.22 -21.33 -8.54
C TYR A 411 -11.11 -20.88 -9.71
N LEU A 412 -12.12 -21.68 -10.07
CA LEU A 412 -13.08 -21.33 -11.13
C LEU A 412 -13.87 -20.07 -10.80
N LYS A 413 -14.38 -19.96 -9.56
CA LYS A 413 -15.11 -18.76 -9.10
C LYS A 413 -14.25 -17.49 -9.15
N LEU A 414 -12.99 -17.59 -8.71
CA LEU A 414 -12.01 -16.50 -8.78
C LEU A 414 -11.81 -16.06 -10.22
N HIS A 415 -11.54 -16.98 -11.14
CA HIS A 415 -11.29 -16.63 -12.55
C HIS A 415 -12.52 -16.04 -13.23
N ALA A 416 -13.72 -16.54 -12.93
CA ALA A 416 -14.97 -15.93 -13.39
C ALA A 416 -15.12 -14.48 -12.89
N ALA A 417 -14.82 -14.22 -11.61
CA ALA A 417 -14.84 -12.88 -11.04
C ALA A 417 -13.80 -11.95 -11.69
N LEU A 418 -12.57 -12.44 -11.93
CA LEU A 418 -11.53 -11.67 -12.60
C LEU A 418 -11.89 -11.33 -14.05
N ILE A 419 -12.55 -12.24 -14.78
CA ILE A 419 -13.08 -11.97 -16.13
C ILE A 419 -14.16 -10.88 -16.07
N GLY A 420 -15.10 -10.96 -15.12
CA GLY A 420 -16.14 -9.94 -14.93
C GLY A 420 -15.55 -8.56 -14.67
N GLN A 421 -14.48 -8.48 -13.85
CA GLN A 421 -13.78 -7.22 -13.55
C GLN A 421 -13.10 -6.59 -14.77
N ARG A 422 -12.83 -7.36 -15.84
CA ARG A 422 -12.24 -6.82 -17.09
C ARG A 422 -13.26 -6.13 -17.97
N VAL A 423 -14.55 -6.45 -17.86
CA VAL A 423 -15.59 -5.93 -18.77
C VAL A 423 -15.65 -4.39 -18.77
N PRO A 424 -15.70 -3.69 -17.61
CA PRO A 424 -15.72 -2.23 -17.60
C PRO A 424 -14.44 -1.60 -18.16
N LEU A 425 -13.31 -2.29 -18.05
CA LEU A 425 -12.01 -1.81 -18.53
C LEU A 425 -11.86 -1.99 -20.04
N TRP A 426 -12.37 -3.10 -20.59
CA TRP A 426 -12.45 -3.28 -22.04
C TRP A 426 -13.38 -2.25 -22.67
N PHE A 427 -14.54 -2.02 -22.05
CA PHE A 427 -15.47 -0.97 -22.48
C PHE A 427 -14.81 0.42 -22.42
N LEU A 428 -14.11 0.74 -21.33
CA LEU A 428 -13.36 2.00 -21.19
C LEU A 428 -12.35 2.23 -22.33
N ARG A 429 -11.68 1.18 -22.83
CA ARG A 429 -10.68 1.30 -23.89
C ARG A 429 -11.28 1.55 -25.28
N TRP A 430 -12.46 0.99 -25.55
CA TRP A 430 -13.07 1.02 -26.88
C TRP A 430 -14.18 2.06 -27.01
N TYR A 431 -14.85 2.44 -25.91
CA TYR A 431 -15.98 3.34 -25.96
C TYR A 431 -15.52 4.80 -26.14
N PRO A 432 -15.92 5.50 -27.24
CA PRO A 432 -15.34 6.80 -27.60
C PRO A 432 -15.83 7.97 -26.75
N ARG A 433 -16.91 7.80 -25.98
CA ARG A 433 -17.56 8.91 -25.28
C ARG A 433 -16.78 9.33 -24.03
N GLN A 434 -15.98 10.39 -24.15
CA GLN A 434 -15.20 10.95 -23.04
C GLN A 434 -16.05 11.38 -21.84
N ALA A 435 -17.30 11.81 -22.06
CA ALA A 435 -18.22 12.16 -20.98
C ALA A 435 -18.56 10.95 -20.09
N TRP A 436 -18.66 9.74 -20.65
CA TRP A 436 -18.89 8.52 -19.86
C TRP A 436 -17.66 8.19 -19.01
N VAL A 437 -16.46 8.32 -19.58
CA VAL A 437 -15.18 8.10 -18.87
C VAL A 437 -15.05 9.06 -17.68
N ALA A 438 -15.29 10.36 -17.92
CA ALA A 438 -15.26 11.38 -16.88
C ALA A 438 -16.30 11.10 -15.78
N LYS A 439 -17.53 10.74 -16.15
CA LYS A 439 -18.59 10.39 -15.19
C LYS A 439 -18.23 9.15 -14.37
N ARG A 440 -17.69 8.09 -14.99
CA ARG A 440 -17.20 6.89 -14.28
C ARG A 440 -16.12 7.25 -13.28
N ARG A 441 -15.10 8.02 -13.68
CA ARG A 441 -14.01 8.44 -12.80
C ARG A 441 -14.52 9.27 -11.62
N ALA A 442 -15.46 10.19 -11.85
CA ALA A 442 -16.07 10.99 -10.77
C ALA A 442 -16.83 10.11 -9.76
N VAL A 443 -17.64 9.16 -10.26
CA VAL A 443 -18.40 8.22 -9.41
C VAL A 443 -17.45 7.32 -8.60
N ILE A 444 -16.39 6.81 -9.20
CA ILE A 444 -15.40 5.99 -8.48
C ILE A 444 -14.67 6.83 -7.44
N ARG A 445 -14.19 8.04 -7.80
CA ARG A 445 -13.47 8.95 -6.91
C ARG A 445 -14.26 9.21 -5.64
N GLU A 446 -15.52 9.60 -5.77
CA GLU A 446 -16.39 9.87 -4.62
C GLU A 446 -16.80 8.58 -3.89
N GLY A 447 -17.13 7.52 -4.63
CA GLY A 447 -17.54 6.23 -4.08
C GLY A 447 -16.48 5.59 -3.18
N LEU A 448 -15.22 5.62 -3.58
CA LEU A 448 -14.11 5.10 -2.77
C LEU A 448 -14.00 5.82 -1.43
N VAL A 449 -14.12 7.15 -1.44
CA VAL A 449 -14.04 7.96 -0.22
C VAL A 449 -15.22 7.69 0.71
N ARG A 450 -16.44 7.66 0.17
CA ARG A 450 -17.65 7.36 0.97
C ARG A 450 -17.61 5.96 1.57
N ILE A 451 -17.20 4.95 0.80
CA ILE A 451 -17.03 3.58 1.29
C ILE A 451 -15.97 3.53 2.39
N THR A 452 -14.87 4.27 2.22
CA THR A 452 -13.80 4.33 3.22
C THR A 452 -14.29 4.94 4.52
N TYR A 453 -14.93 6.11 4.46
CA TYR A 453 -15.47 6.77 5.64
C TYR A 453 -16.58 5.97 6.30
N TRP A 454 -17.44 5.30 5.54
CA TRP A 454 -18.45 4.39 6.10
C TRP A 454 -17.80 3.29 6.94
N ASN A 455 -16.75 2.65 6.41
CA ASN A 455 -16.01 1.62 7.11
C ASN A 455 -15.21 2.14 8.32
N LEU A 456 -14.87 3.42 8.34
CA LEU A 456 -14.27 4.12 9.48
C LEU A 456 -15.30 4.70 10.47
N GLY A 457 -16.59 4.35 10.35
CA GLY A 457 -17.63 4.83 11.26
C GLY A 457 -18.02 6.30 11.04
N MET A 458 -17.99 6.76 9.78
CA MET A 458 -18.25 8.13 9.35
C MET A 458 -17.26 9.15 9.91
N ARG A 459 -15.98 8.76 9.98
CA ARG A 459 -14.87 9.59 10.44
C ARG A 459 -13.77 9.65 9.37
N LYS A 460 -13.04 10.76 9.35
CA LYS A 460 -11.80 10.92 8.57
C LYS A 460 -10.64 10.67 9.51
N THR A 461 -9.72 9.75 9.17
CA THR A 461 -8.54 9.53 10.00
C THR A 461 -7.68 10.79 10.02
N SER A 462 -7.28 11.15 11.23
CA SER A 462 -6.40 12.26 11.54
C SER A 462 -4.93 11.84 11.63
N PHE A 463 -4.62 10.55 11.42
CA PHE A 463 -3.26 9.98 11.51
C PHE A 463 -2.54 10.35 12.82
N ARG A 464 -3.27 10.38 13.93
CA ARG A 464 -2.74 10.68 15.27
C ARG A 464 -2.21 9.41 15.95
N PRO A 465 -1.14 9.49 16.77
CA PRO A 465 -0.72 8.37 17.60
C PRO A 465 -1.85 7.97 18.55
N ARG A 466 -2.25 6.69 18.62
CA ARG A 466 -3.46 6.30 19.38
C ARG A 466 -3.21 5.90 20.82
N THR A 467 -2.17 5.12 21.09
CA THR A 467 -1.94 4.52 22.40
C THR A 467 -1.05 5.40 23.28
N GLU A 468 -1.37 5.50 24.57
CA GLU A 468 -0.40 5.86 25.60
C GLU A 468 0.63 4.74 25.71
N TYR A 469 1.90 5.09 25.88
CA TYR A 469 2.99 4.13 26.09
C TYR A 469 3.23 4.02 27.60
N SER A 470 2.94 2.87 28.19
CA SER A 470 3.12 2.62 29.64
C SER A 470 4.45 1.92 29.96
N GLY A 471 5.15 1.41 28.94
CA GLY A 471 6.44 0.75 29.07
C GLY A 471 6.41 -0.62 29.78
N VAL A 472 5.27 -1.09 30.28
CA VAL A 472 5.14 -2.35 31.04
C VAL A 472 3.82 -3.06 30.68
N GLY A 473 3.90 -4.31 30.19
CA GLY A 473 2.75 -5.21 30.02
C GLY A 473 2.26 -5.47 28.59
N LYS A 474 1.25 -6.36 28.46
CA LYS A 474 0.52 -6.66 27.22
C LYS A 474 -0.40 -5.48 26.88
N GLU A 475 0.13 -4.48 26.20
CA GLU A 475 -0.66 -3.37 25.69
C GLU A 475 -1.51 -3.85 24.50
N GLU A 476 -2.84 -3.83 24.67
CA GLU A 476 -3.77 -3.98 23.55
C GLU A 476 -3.74 -2.70 22.71
N GLY A 477 -2.81 -2.65 21.75
CA GLY A 477 -2.76 -1.54 20.80
C GLY A 477 -4.05 -1.38 20.02
N GLY A 478 -4.56 -0.15 19.89
CA GLY A 478 -5.70 0.14 19.00
C GLY A 478 -6.64 1.24 19.46
N ASP A 479 -6.81 1.41 20.77
CA ASP A 479 -7.76 2.36 21.32
C ASP A 479 -7.20 3.79 21.32
N ILE A 480 -8.08 4.75 21.06
CA ILE A 480 -7.76 6.17 21.07
C ILE A 480 -7.58 6.58 22.55
N ALA A 481 -6.45 7.22 22.88
CA ALA A 481 -6.18 7.71 24.23
C ALA A 481 -7.34 8.53 24.81
N ALA A 482 -7.65 8.31 26.08
CA ALA A 482 -8.74 8.99 26.77
C ALA A 482 -8.47 10.52 26.81
N GLY A 483 -9.39 11.31 26.25
CA GLY A 483 -9.27 12.78 26.20
C GLY A 483 -8.75 13.36 24.89
N SER A 484 -8.48 12.55 23.86
CA SER A 484 -8.26 13.09 22.51
C SER A 484 -9.55 13.72 21.97
N GLU A 485 -9.47 14.89 21.35
CA GLU A 485 -10.62 15.47 20.64
C GLU A 485 -11.18 14.47 19.62
N GLU A 486 -12.47 14.15 19.73
CA GLU A 486 -13.16 13.23 18.83
C GLU A 486 -13.02 13.72 17.37
N GLU A 487 -12.56 12.83 16.49
CA GLU A 487 -12.45 13.14 15.06
C GLU A 487 -13.78 13.67 14.53
N ALA A 488 -13.72 14.80 13.80
CA ALA A 488 -14.89 15.46 13.27
C ALA A 488 -15.78 14.47 12.51
N LYS A 489 -16.96 14.18 13.07
CA LYS A 489 -17.93 13.28 12.46
C LYS A 489 -18.36 13.85 11.12
N ILE A 490 -18.15 13.07 10.06
CA ILE A 490 -18.54 13.49 8.72
C ILE A 490 -20.05 13.48 8.64
N VAL A 491 -20.64 14.65 8.42
CA VAL A 491 -22.08 14.78 8.23
C VAL A 491 -22.47 14.08 6.94
N PHE A 492 -23.38 13.10 7.06
CA PHE A 492 -23.88 12.36 5.92
C PHE A 492 -24.71 13.28 5.02
N ASP A 493 -24.15 13.65 3.87
CA ASP A 493 -24.90 14.31 2.81
C ASP A 493 -25.69 13.27 2.00
N ALA A 494 -26.97 13.14 2.36
CA ALA A 494 -27.92 12.23 1.74
C ALA A 494 -28.24 12.61 0.29
N GLU A 495 -28.19 13.89 -0.07
CA GLU A 495 -28.49 14.37 -1.42
C GLU A 495 -27.37 13.97 -2.38
N SER A 496 -26.12 14.28 -2.02
CA SER A 496 -24.97 13.84 -2.82
C SER A 496 -24.84 12.32 -2.86
N GLY A 497 -25.20 11.61 -1.78
CA GLY A 497 -25.30 10.16 -1.78
C GLY A 497 -26.29 9.61 -2.82
N LYS A 498 -27.50 10.20 -2.91
CA LYS A 498 -28.50 9.83 -3.92
C LYS A 498 -28.02 10.16 -5.33
N MET A 499 -27.39 11.32 -5.53
CA MET A 499 -26.80 11.70 -6.82
C MET A 499 -25.71 10.72 -7.26
N LEU A 500 -24.83 10.31 -6.35
CA LEU A 500 -23.80 9.32 -6.63
C LEU A 500 -24.40 7.99 -7.10
N VAL A 501 -25.42 7.47 -6.40
CA VAL A 501 -26.10 6.23 -6.78
C VAL A 501 -26.78 6.37 -8.15
N ARG A 502 -27.41 7.51 -8.44
CA ARG A 502 -27.99 7.78 -9.76
C ARG A 502 -26.92 7.79 -10.85
N ASN A 503 -25.84 8.53 -10.65
CA ASN A 503 -24.74 8.63 -11.62
C ASN A 503 -24.07 7.27 -11.84
N MET A 504 -23.90 6.46 -10.78
CA MET A 504 -23.40 5.08 -10.88
C MET A 504 -24.35 4.23 -11.75
N ARG A 505 -25.67 4.30 -11.50
CA ARG A 505 -26.66 3.57 -12.31
C ARG A 505 -26.63 3.99 -13.77
N GLU A 506 -26.50 5.28 -14.06
CA GLU A 506 -26.38 5.78 -15.43
C GLU A 506 -25.13 5.25 -16.15
N VAL A 507 -23.97 5.26 -15.48
CA VAL A 507 -22.71 4.73 -16.04
C VAL A 507 -22.85 3.25 -16.39
N TRP A 508 -23.42 2.45 -15.49
CA TRP A 508 -23.64 1.02 -15.72
C TRP A 508 -24.72 0.75 -16.77
N ALA A 509 -25.85 1.46 -16.73
CA ALA A 509 -26.93 1.31 -17.69
C ALA A 509 -26.46 1.63 -19.11
N GLU A 510 -25.74 2.74 -19.30
CA GLU A 510 -25.18 3.12 -20.60
C GLU A 510 -24.24 2.03 -21.13
N MET A 511 -23.32 1.53 -20.30
CA MET A 511 -22.41 0.46 -20.70
C MET A 511 -23.16 -0.81 -21.09
N VAL A 512 -24.10 -1.28 -20.26
CA VAL A 512 -24.86 -2.50 -20.50
C VAL A 512 -25.72 -2.37 -21.75
N THR A 513 -26.40 -1.24 -21.94
CA THR A 513 -27.21 -0.98 -23.14
C THR A 513 -26.35 -1.02 -24.39
N VAL A 514 -25.19 -0.35 -24.41
CA VAL A 514 -24.29 -0.36 -25.58
C VAL A 514 -23.79 -1.78 -25.85
N LEU A 515 -23.35 -2.52 -24.84
CA LEU A 515 -22.87 -3.90 -25.00
C LEU A 515 -23.96 -4.83 -25.57
N ILE A 516 -25.21 -4.71 -25.08
CA ILE A 516 -26.34 -5.49 -25.60
C ILE A 516 -26.64 -5.10 -27.06
N SER A 517 -26.74 -3.80 -27.36
CA SER A 517 -27.03 -3.33 -28.72
C SER A 517 -25.98 -3.78 -29.73
N VAL A 518 -24.69 -3.71 -29.39
CA VAL A 518 -23.59 -4.19 -30.25
C VAL A 518 -23.67 -5.70 -30.43
N SER A 519 -23.94 -6.45 -29.36
CA SER A 519 -24.03 -7.92 -29.43
C SER A 519 -25.22 -8.39 -30.29
N VAL A 520 -26.38 -7.76 -30.13
CA VAL A 520 -27.58 -8.04 -30.95
C VAL A 520 -27.34 -7.69 -32.42
N GLY A 521 -26.72 -6.54 -32.70
CA GLY A 521 -26.35 -6.14 -34.06
C GLY A 521 -25.38 -7.13 -34.72
N ALA A 522 -24.34 -7.56 -34.00
CA ALA A 522 -23.38 -8.55 -34.51
C ALA A 522 -24.03 -9.91 -34.77
N ALA A 523 -24.90 -10.39 -33.88
CA ALA A 523 -25.64 -11.63 -34.08
C ALA A 523 -26.59 -11.56 -35.29
N TYR A 524 -27.25 -10.41 -35.50
CA TYR A 524 -28.10 -10.18 -36.66
C TYR A 524 -27.31 -10.19 -37.98
N ILE A 525 -26.14 -9.53 -38.01
CA ILE A 525 -25.24 -9.55 -39.18
C ILE A 525 -24.74 -10.97 -39.46
N LEU A 526 -24.30 -11.71 -38.44
CA LEU A 526 -23.86 -13.10 -38.59
C LEU A 526 -24.98 -13.99 -39.12
N TRP A 527 -26.21 -13.80 -38.63
CA TRP A 527 -27.39 -14.52 -39.14
C TRP A 527 -27.65 -14.22 -40.62
N ILE A 528 -27.52 -12.96 -41.05
CA ILE A 528 -27.63 -12.60 -42.47
C ILE A 528 -26.54 -13.30 -43.29
N ILE A 529 -25.28 -13.24 -42.86
CA ILE A 529 -24.14 -13.85 -43.56
C ILE A 529 -24.35 -15.36 -43.72
N LEU A 530 -24.71 -16.05 -42.64
CA LEU A 530 -24.99 -17.48 -42.68
C LEU A 530 -26.18 -17.79 -43.60
N LYS A 531 -27.27 -17.01 -43.50
CA LYS A 531 -28.43 -17.16 -44.38
C LYS A 531 -28.11 -16.95 -45.86
N THR A 532 -27.16 -16.09 -46.20
CA THR A 532 -26.70 -15.87 -47.57
C THR A 532 -25.67 -16.91 -48.04
N ALA A 533 -24.88 -17.50 -47.14
CA ALA A 533 -23.86 -18.50 -47.49
C ALA A 533 -24.44 -19.92 -47.67
N PHE A 534 -25.60 -20.21 -47.08
CA PHE A 534 -26.31 -21.49 -47.20
C PHE A 534 -27.50 -21.43 -48.17
N LYS A 535 -27.61 -20.36 -48.96
CA LYS A 535 -28.47 -20.26 -50.15
C LYS A 535 -27.60 -20.33 -51.38
#